data_AF-A0A2Z6QZW7-F1
#
_entry.id   AF-A0A2Z6QZW7-F1
#
_cell.length_a   1.000
_cell.length_b   1.000
_cell.length_c   1.000
_cell.angle_alpha   90.00
_cell.angle_beta   90.00
_cell.angle_gamma   90.00
#
_symmetry.space_group_name_H-M   'P 1'
#
loop_
_entity.id
_entity.type
_entity.pdbx_description
1 polymer ?
#
loop_
_entity_poly.entity_id
_entity_poly.type
_entity_poly.pdbx_seq_one_letter_code
_entity_poly.pdbx_strand_id
1 'polypeptide(L)'
;MIKNNTAKKEPEVVVFNGGSLKKSLNKSGSNITEWKSFMSHKISKVNGKPQISLSKNITRSEEEINRKNDDELEELLKTTKLLEKYTTEQLSGKDRRKHVEQKMVELGAKPKKGMKIPTPISLEIQSKRRERERKELEEVKNLGLYHKSIKHKWVSSSSSSKSQKVRDKGIGMGIGKMKNGMLILSSKDIKHVQNSKNGGLKKRGGGIKKKKSMSRKRK
;
A
#
# COMPACT_ATOMS: atom_id res chain seq x y z
N MET A 1 -74.78 24.50 55.77
CA MET A 1 -74.21 24.60 54.39
C MET A 1 -72.77 24.13 54.43
N ILE A 2 -72.47 22.92 53.93
CA ILE A 2 -71.10 22.47 53.65
C ILE A 2 -71.19 21.65 52.36
N LYS A 3 -70.62 22.18 51.26
CA LYS A 3 -70.53 21.50 49.97
C LYS A 3 -69.12 20.89 49.87
N ASN A 4 -69.01 19.56 49.94
CA ASN A 4 -67.75 18.88 49.68
C ASN A 4 -67.70 18.48 48.21
N ASN A 5 -66.93 19.25 47.46
CA ASN A 5 -66.70 19.11 46.03
C ASN A 5 -65.67 17.97 45.82
N THR A 6 -66.11 16.82 45.32
CA THR A 6 -65.19 15.72 44.96
C THR A 6 -64.54 16.02 43.61
N ALA A 7 -63.37 16.66 43.66
CA ALA A 7 -62.54 16.85 42.47
C ALA A 7 -62.04 15.47 41.98
N LYS A 8 -62.50 15.06 40.79
CA LYS A 8 -62.01 13.86 40.10
C LYS A 8 -60.54 14.07 39.72
N LYS A 9 -59.66 13.18 40.16
CA LYS A 9 -58.22 13.21 39.84
C LYS A 9 -57.98 12.40 38.57
N GLU A 10 -57.58 13.05 37.49
CA GLU A 10 -57.25 12.38 36.22
C GLU A 10 -55.84 11.75 36.28
N PRO A 11 -55.59 10.64 35.54
CA PRO A 11 -54.30 9.95 35.56
C PRO A 11 -53.21 10.74 34.82
N GLU A 12 -52.02 10.77 35.42
CA GLU A 12 -50.82 11.35 34.82
C GLU A 12 -50.26 10.43 33.72
N VAL A 13 -50.32 10.87 32.46
CA VAL A 13 -49.78 10.12 31.32
C VAL A 13 -48.40 10.65 30.97
N VAL A 14 -47.37 9.89 31.33
CA VAL A 14 -45.99 10.17 30.92
C VAL A 14 -45.74 9.59 29.53
N VAL A 15 -45.70 10.45 28.51
CA VAL A 15 -45.36 10.06 27.13
C VAL A 15 -43.85 10.17 26.93
N PHE A 16 -43.16 9.02 26.88
CA PHE A 16 -41.75 8.98 26.51
C PHE A 16 -41.59 9.21 25.00
N ASN A 17 -41.09 10.38 24.63
CA ASN A 17 -40.79 10.68 23.24
C ASN A 17 -39.50 9.96 22.82
N GLY A 18 -39.64 8.74 22.25
CA GLY A 18 -38.53 7.86 21.82
C GLY A 18 -37.66 8.42 20.67
N GLY A 19 -37.75 9.70 20.35
CA GLY A 19 -37.02 10.36 19.26
C GLY A 19 -35.50 10.40 19.44
N SER A 20 -34.99 10.28 20.67
CA SER A 20 -33.55 10.24 20.96
C SER A 20 -32.94 8.84 20.89
N LEU A 21 -33.75 7.78 20.77
CA LEU A 21 -33.28 6.39 20.67
C LEU A 21 -32.98 5.93 19.23
N LYS A 22 -33.11 6.82 18.24
CA LYS A 22 -32.62 6.55 16.87
C LYS A 22 -31.12 6.84 16.75
N LYS A 23 -30.33 6.26 17.65
CA LYS A 23 -28.89 6.12 17.46
C LYS A 23 -28.61 4.63 17.27
N SER A 24 -28.61 4.24 16.00
CA SER A 24 -27.94 3.07 15.43
C SER A 24 -27.74 1.88 16.40
N LEU A 25 -28.54 0.84 16.20
CA LEU A 25 -28.40 -0.50 16.79
C LEU A 25 -26.98 -1.12 16.68
N ASN A 26 -26.04 -0.47 15.96
CA ASN A 26 -24.67 -0.93 15.79
C ASN A 26 -23.61 0.14 16.11
N LYS A 27 -23.74 0.88 17.21
CA LYS A 27 -22.58 1.48 17.92
C LYS A 27 -23.04 1.95 19.30
N SER A 28 -23.10 1.05 20.28
CA SER A 28 -23.13 1.48 21.68
C SER A 28 -21.94 2.40 21.89
N GLY A 29 -22.21 3.63 22.32
CA GLY A 29 -21.20 4.59 22.75
C GLY A 29 -20.55 4.22 24.08
N SER A 30 -20.67 2.96 24.53
CA SER A 30 -19.84 2.44 25.61
C SER A 30 -18.42 2.24 25.09
N ASN A 31 -17.45 2.70 25.88
CA ASN A 31 -16.03 2.57 25.54
C ASN A 31 -15.74 1.07 25.28
N ILE A 32 -14.91 0.74 24.28
CA ILE A 32 -14.70 -0.68 23.90
C ILE A 32 -14.22 -1.53 25.10
N THR A 33 -13.56 -0.88 26.06
CA THR A 33 -13.16 -1.43 27.35
C THR A 33 -14.34 -1.80 28.23
N GLU A 34 -15.37 -0.97 28.29
CA GLU A 34 -16.61 -1.16 29.06
C GLU A 34 -17.45 -2.30 28.48
N TRP A 35 -17.60 -2.35 27.14
CA TRP A 35 -18.24 -3.49 26.47
C TRP A 35 -17.50 -4.81 26.74
N LYS A 36 -16.16 -4.80 26.66
CA LYS A 36 -15.35 -6.00 26.93
C LYS A 36 -15.42 -6.43 28.40
N SER A 37 -15.51 -5.49 29.34
CA SER A 37 -15.74 -5.80 30.76
C SER A 37 -17.12 -6.39 30.99
N PHE A 38 -18.15 -5.81 30.38
CA PHE A 38 -19.54 -6.27 30.47
C PHE A 38 -19.75 -7.68 29.89
N MET A 39 -19.14 -7.99 28.75
CA MET A 39 -19.22 -9.32 28.13
C MET A 39 -18.29 -10.37 28.75
N SER A 40 -17.52 -10.02 29.79
CA SER A 40 -16.65 -10.98 30.43
C SER A 40 -17.40 -11.77 31.50
N HIS A 41 -17.13 -13.07 31.61
CA HIS A 41 -17.72 -13.98 32.60
C HIS A 41 -17.39 -13.63 34.08
N LYS A 42 -16.65 -12.54 34.34
CA LYS A 42 -16.22 -12.12 35.68
C LYS A 42 -16.97 -10.85 36.07
N ILE A 43 -17.96 -11.00 36.95
CA ILE A 43 -18.83 -9.91 37.44
C ILE A 43 -18.02 -8.79 38.14
N SER A 44 -16.88 -9.15 38.74
CA SER A 44 -15.95 -8.19 39.37
C SER A 44 -15.40 -7.12 38.40
N LYS A 45 -15.43 -7.37 37.09
CA LYS A 45 -14.98 -6.41 36.06
C LYS A 45 -16.02 -5.35 35.69
N VAL A 46 -17.30 -5.57 36.00
CA VAL A 46 -18.38 -4.62 35.71
C VAL A 46 -18.38 -3.47 36.73
N ASN A 47 -18.07 -3.78 37.99
CA ASN A 47 -18.04 -2.79 39.07
C ASN A 47 -16.62 -2.28 39.40
N GLY A 48 -15.60 -2.84 38.75
CA GLY A 48 -14.21 -2.45 38.94
C GLY A 48 -13.86 -1.19 38.16
N LYS A 49 -13.28 -0.18 38.84
CA LYS A 49 -12.69 0.99 38.16
C LYS A 49 -11.64 0.49 37.14
N PRO A 50 -11.63 0.99 35.89
CA PRO A 50 -10.70 0.50 34.86
C PRO A 50 -9.26 0.75 35.33
N GLN A 51 -8.51 -0.33 35.55
CA GLN A 51 -7.10 -0.26 35.90
C GLN A 51 -6.32 0.24 34.68
N ILE A 52 -6.01 1.55 34.66
CA ILE A 52 -5.12 2.18 33.68
C ILE A 52 -3.71 2.05 34.24
N SER A 53 -3.14 0.85 34.18
CA SER A 53 -1.75 0.64 34.57
C SER A 53 -1.20 -0.44 33.68
N LEU A 54 -0.27 -0.06 32.80
CA LEU A 54 0.76 -0.89 32.14
C LEU A 54 1.45 -0.13 30.98
N SER A 55 0.94 1.02 30.53
CA SER A 55 1.52 1.71 29.36
C SER A 55 2.92 2.30 29.56
N LYS A 56 3.32 2.68 30.79
CA LYS A 56 4.65 3.29 31.06
C LYS A 56 5.82 2.30 31.08
N ASN A 57 5.58 1.04 31.45
CA ASN A 57 6.65 0.02 31.44
C ASN A 57 6.90 -0.51 30.02
N ILE A 58 5.87 -0.52 29.18
CA ILE A 58 5.98 -0.92 27.76
C ILE A 58 6.81 0.11 26.99
N THR A 59 6.56 1.42 27.15
CA THR A 59 7.36 2.46 26.48
C THR A 59 8.83 2.45 26.90
N ARG A 60 9.14 2.24 28.19
CA ARG A 60 10.54 2.17 28.65
C ARG A 60 11.28 0.94 28.11
N SER A 61 10.59 -0.20 27.98
CA SER A 61 11.18 -1.39 27.33
C SER A 61 11.34 -1.20 25.82
N GLU A 62 10.41 -0.51 25.16
CA GLU A 62 10.51 -0.18 23.74
C GLU A 62 11.65 0.80 23.45
N GLU A 63 11.87 1.80 24.31
CA GLU A 63 13.01 2.73 24.19
C GLU A 63 14.36 2.03 24.35
N GLU A 64 14.48 1.09 25.29
CA GLU A 64 15.70 0.29 25.48
C GLU A 64 15.94 -0.66 24.28
N ILE A 65 14.88 -1.27 23.75
CA ILE A 65 14.96 -2.09 22.53
C ILE A 65 15.36 -1.23 21.33
N ASN A 66 14.80 -0.02 21.20
CA ASN A 66 15.16 0.89 20.12
C ASN A 66 16.63 1.33 20.22
N ARG A 67 17.14 1.61 21.44
CA ARG A 67 18.56 1.92 21.64
C ARG A 67 19.46 0.76 21.22
N LYS A 68 19.12 -0.47 21.62
CA LYS A 68 19.86 -1.66 21.19
C LYS A 68 19.82 -1.85 19.68
N ASN A 69 18.66 -1.65 19.06
CA ASN A 69 18.53 -1.72 17.60
C ASN A 69 19.38 -0.65 16.90
N ASP A 70 19.45 0.57 17.46
CA ASP A 70 20.28 1.65 16.94
C ASP A 70 21.77 1.32 17.09
N ASP A 71 22.19 0.78 18.25
CA ASP A 71 23.57 0.33 18.49
C ASP A 71 23.98 -0.80 17.53
N GLU A 72 23.12 -1.80 17.36
CA GLU A 72 23.30 -2.90 16.40
C GLU A 72 23.39 -2.38 14.96
N LEU A 73 22.54 -1.41 14.60
CA LEU A 73 22.57 -0.77 13.28
C LEU A 73 23.89 -0.01 13.06
N GLU A 74 24.40 0.71 14.07
CA GLU A 74 25.68 1.39 13.99
C GLU A 74 26.84 0.41 13.78
N GLU A 75 26.84 -0.71 14.50
CA GLU A 75 27.85 -1.75 14.36
C GLU A 75 27.82 -2.36 12.94
N LEU A 76 26.63 -2.65 12.41
CA LEU A 76 26.45 -3.11 11.03
C LEU A 76 26.94 -2.07 10.01
N LEU A 77 26.66 -0.79 10.20
CA LEU A 77 27.15 0.27 9.31
C LEU A 77 28.68 0.42 9.37
N LYS A 78 29.29 0.26 10.56
CA LYS A 78 30.75 0.29 10.74
C LYS A 78 31.40 -0.93 10.06
N THR A 79 30.87 -2.13 10.27
CA THR A 79 31.38 -3.38 9.67
C THR A 79 31.22 -3.40 8.16
N THR A 80 30.06 -3.02 7.62
CA THR A 80 29.85 -2.91 6.17
C THR A 80 30.82 -1.91 5.52
N LYS A 81 31.06 -0.75 6.16
CA LYS A 81 32.06 0.22 5.70
C LYS A 81 33.48 -0.31 5.77
N LEU A 82 33.82 -1.12 6.79
CA LEU A 82 35.13 -1.77 6.89
C LEU A 82 35.32 -2.83 5.79
N LEU A 83 34.31 -3.68 5.58
CA LEU A 83 34.29 -4.67 4.51
C LEU A 83 34.41 -3.99 3.14
N GLU A 84 33.69 -2.89 2.94
CA GLU A 84 33.79 -2.12 1.71
C GLU A 84 35.21 -1.56 1.51
N LYS A 85 35.80 -0.95 2.54
CA LYS A 85 37.18 -0.45 2.46
C LYS A 85 38.16 -1.57 2.11
N TYR A 86 38.09 -2.69 2.82
CA TYR A 86 38.93 -3.85 2.57
C TYR A 86 38.76 -4.37 1.13
N THR A 87 37.53 -4.53 0.67
CA THR A 87 37.28 -4.94 -0.72
C THR A 87 37.85 -3.92 -1.71
N THR A 88 37.69 -2.61 -1.49
CA THR A 88 38.26 -1.59 -2.40
C THR A 88 39.79 -1.53 -2.37
N GLU A 89 40.42 -1.90 -1.26
CA GLU A 89 41.89 -1.91 -1.10
C GLU A 89 42.52 -3.13 -1.77
N GLN A 90 41.87 -4.29 -1.67
CA GLN A 90 42.29 -5.52 -2.37
C GLN A 90 42.05 -5.45 -3.88
N LEU A 91 41.10 -4.64 -4.35
CA LEU A 91 40.78 -4.51 -5.77
C LEU A 91 41.82 -3.63 -6.49
N SER A 92 42.39 -4.18 -7.57
CA SER A 92 43.29 -3.45 -8.47
C SER A 92 42.58 -2.28 -9.16
N GLY A 93 43.34 -1.24 -9.55
CA GLY A 93 42.81 0.09 -9.91
C GLY A 93 41.68 0.12 -10.94
N LYS A 94 41.63 -0.80 -11.91
CA LYS A 94 40.51 -0.89 -12.87
C LYS A 94 39.23 -1.41 -12.19
N ASP A 95 39.35 -2.47 -11.41
CA ASP A 95 38.24 -3.09 -10.69
C ASP A 95 37.77 -2.20 -9.55
N ARG A 96 38.69 -1.50 -8.87
CA ARG A 96 38.36 -0.49 -7.87
C ARG A 96 37.51 0.63 -8.47
N ARG A 97 37.88 1.17 -9.64
CA ARG A 97 37.07 2.20 -10.34
C ARG A 97 35.69 1.68 -10.74
N LYS A 98 35.60 0.42 -11.18
CA LYS A 98 34.33 -0.23 -11.54
C LYS A 98 33.44 -0.40 -10.31
N HIS A 99 33.99 -0.86 -9.19
CA HIS A 99 33.27 -1.03 -7.94
C HIS A 99 32.73 0.31 -7.42
N VAL A 100 33.56 1.35 -7.40
CA VAL A 100 33.14 2.71 -7.02
C VAL A 100 32.03 3.23 -7.94
N GLU A 101 32.12 2.99 -9.25
CA GLU A 101 31.07 3.37 -10.20
C GLU A 101 29.75 2.63 -9.94
N GLN A 102 29.81 1.33 -9.67
CA GLN A 102 28.63 0.53 -9.32
C GLN A 102 27.98 1.05 -8.04
N LYS A 103 28.78 1.36 -7.02
CA LYS A 103 28.29 1.94 -5.77
C LYS A 103 27.66 3.31 -5.98
N MET A 104 28.26 4.17 -6.80
CA MET A 104 27.65 5.45 -7.15
C MET A 104 26.26 5.26 -7.77
N VAL A 105 26.08 4.29 -8.66
CA VAL A 105 24.79 3.96 -9.27
C VAL A 105 23.79 3.43 -8.23
N GLU A 106 24.23 2.56 -7.33
CA GLU A 106 23.42 2.05 -6.21
C GLU A 106 22.93 3.17 -5.29
N LEU A 107 23.80 4.15 -5.00
CA LEU A 107 23.46 5.37 -4.25
C LEU A 107 22.55 6.34 -5.03
N GLY A 108 22.17 6.01 -6.26
CA GLY A 108 21.22 6.78 -7.08
C GLY A 108 21.87 7.70 -8.11
N ALA A 109 23.17 7.61 -8.35
CA ALA A 109 23.79 8.26 -9.50
C ALA A 109 23.29 7.61 -10.81
N LYS A 110 23.26 8.40 -11.89
CA LYS A 110 22.91 7.86 -13.20
C LYS A 110 24.06 6.97 -13.70
N PRO A 111 23.77 5.78 -14.26
CA PRO A 111 24.81 4.93 -14.83
C PRO A 111 25.50 5.65 -15.99
N LYS A 112 26.81 5.44 -16.14
CA LYS A 112 27.56 6.01 -17.26
C LYS A 112 26.96 5.49 -18.57
N LYS A 113 26.78 6.40 -19.53
CA LYS A 113 26.35 6.03 -20.87
C LYS A 113 27.47 5.20 -21.50
N GLY A 114 27.11 4.05 -22.06
CA GLY A 114 28.05 3.23 -22.80
C GLY A 114 28.65 3.98 -24.01
N MET A 115 29.71 3.41 -24.58
CA MET A 115 30.30 3.90 -25.82
C MET A 115 29.24 3.91 -26.93
N LYS A 116 29.26 4.92 -27.80
CA LYS A 116 28.40 4.96 -28.98
C LYS A 116 28.91 3.91 -29.96
N ILE A 117 28.11 2.88 -30.21
CA ILE A 117 28.42 1.77 -31.12
C ILE A 117 27.40 1.80 -32.26
N PRO A 118 27.79 1.53 -33.52
CA PRO A 118 26.84 1.38 -34.63
C PRO A 118 25.74 0.36 -34.34
N THR A 119 24.53 0.62 -34.85
CA THR A 119 23.36 -0.22 -34.62
C THR A 119 23.54 -1.71 -35.01
N PRO A 120 24.12 -2.09 -36.17
CA PRO A 120 24.29 -3.51 -36.50
C PRO A 120 25.18 -4.23 -35.50
N ILE A 121 26.31 -3.61 -35.13
CA ILE A 121 27.26 -4.17 -34.16
C ILE A 121 26.61 -4.29 -32.78
N SER A 122 25.84 -3.27 -32.36
CA SER A 122 25.13 -3.30 -31.09
C SER A 122 24.11 -4.45 -31.03
N LEU A 123 23.38 -4.70 -32.12
CA LEU A 123 22.42 -5.80 -32.21
C LEU A 123 23.12 -7.16 -32.14
N GLU A 124 24.28 -7.30 -32.78
CA GLU A 124 25.07 -8.53 -32.74
C GLU A 124 25.65 -8.79 -31.34
N ILE A 125 26.18 -7.77 -30.68
CA ILE A 125 26.65 -7.89 -29.29
C ILE A 125 25.49 -8.34 -28.38
N GLN A 126 24.29 -7.80 -28.60
CA GLN A 126 23.10 -8.18 -27.84
C GLN A 126 22.62 -9.60 -28.17
N SER A 127 22.69 -10.05 -29.42
CA SER A 127 22.32 -11.43 -29.80
C SER A 127 23.30 -12.43 -29.20
N LYS A 128 24.62 -12.21 -29.34
CA LYS A 128 25.67 -13.05 -28.74
C LYS A 128 25.61 -13.08 -27.21
N ARG A 129 25.21 -12.00 -26.55
CA ARG A 129 24.97 -12.00 -25.10
C ARG A 129 23.80 -12.91 -24.74
N ARG A 130 22.67 -12.79 -25.44
CA ARG A 130 21.49 -13.65 -25.22
C ARG A 130 21.77 -15.12 -25.49
N GLU A 131 22.57 -15.43 -26.50
CA GLU A 131 22.98 -16.80 -26.81
C GLU A 131 23.81 -17.41 -25.67
N ARG A 132 24.79 -16.65 -25.14
CA ARG A 132 25.58 -17.09 -23.98
C ARG A 132 24.71 -17.31 -22.73
N GLU A 133 23.81 -16.36 -22.44
CA GLU A 133 22.85 -16.48 -21.34
C GLU A 133 21.95 -17.72 -21.50
N ARG A 134 21.56 -18.06 -22.73
CA ARG A 134 20.77 -19.27 -23.01
C ARG A 134 21.58 -20.56 -22.79
N LYS A 135 22.83 -20.60 -23.23
CA LYS A 135 23.73 -21.75 -23.02
C LYS A 135 23.98 -21.99 -21.53
N GLU A 136 24.29 -20.94 -20.78
CA GLU A 136 24.47 -21.01 -19.33
C GLU A 136 23.18 -21.51 -18.63
N LEU A 137 22.02 -21.05 -19.07
CA LEU A 137 20.73 -21.55 -18.58
C LEU A 137 20.49 -23.04 -18.88
N GLU A 138 20.92 -23.51 -20.05
CA GLU A 138 20.83 -24.93 -20.43
C GLU A 138 21.82 -25.77 -19.63
N GLU A 139 23.06 -25.31 -19.45
CA GLU A 139 24.07 -25.95 -18.59
C GLU A 139 23.60 -26.09 -17.15
N VAL A 140 23.08 -25.02 -16.54
CA VAL A 140 22.55 -25.01 -15.17
C VAL A 140 21.37 -25.97 -15.01
N LYS A 141 20.53 -26.11 -16.05
CA LYS A 141 19.44 -27.11 -16.06
C LYS A 141 19.99 -28.52 -16.14
N ASN A 142 20.97 -28.76 -17.02
CA ASN A 142 21.61 -30.06 -17.18
C ASN A 142 22.34 -30.49 -15.90
N LEU A 143 22.96 -29.54 -15.19
CA LEU A 143 23.59 -29.73 -13.89
C LEU A 143 22.59 -29.89 -12.73
N GLY A 144 21.28 -29.71 -12.96
CA GLY A 144 20.26 -29.78 -11.92
C GLY A 144 20.23 -28.61 -10.95
N LEU A 145 21.02 -27.55 -11.19
CA LEU A 145 21.11 -26.34 -10.35
C LEU A 145 19.97 -25.34 -10.61
N TYR A 146 19.12 -25.62 -11.60
CA TYR A 146 17.99 -24.76 -11.93
C TYR A 146 16.80 -24.97 -10.97
N HIS A 147 16.49 -23.95 -10.16
CA HIS A 147 15.32 -23.95 -9.28
C HIS A 147 14.42 -22.71 -9.47
N LYS A 148 13.10 -22.88 -9.31
CA LYS A 148 12.09 -21.81 -9.50
C LYS A 148 12.36 -20.58 -8.63
N SER A 149 12.82 -20.77 -7.39
CA SER A 149 13.15 -19.65 -6.48
C SER A 149 14.32 -18.81 -6.98
N ILE A 150 15.26 -19.41 -7.72
CA ILE A 150 16.50 -18.78 -8.18
C ILE A 150 16.40 -18.34 -9.66
N LYS A 151 15.27 -18.60 -10.32
CA LYS A 151 15.02 -18.19 -11.71
C LYS A 151 15.33 -16.71 -11.98
N HIS A 152 15.06 -15.83 -11.02
CA HIS A 152 15.33 -14.39 -11.15
C HIS A 152 16.83 -14.04 -11.30
N LYS A 153 17.74 -14.88 -10.81
CA LYS A 153 19.19 -14.68 -10.99
C LYS A 153 19.64 -14.98 -12.42
N TRP A 154 18.99 -15.95 -13.06
CA TRP A 154 19.35 -16.40 -14.40
C TRP A 154 18.58 -15.67 -15.52
N VAL A 155 17.45 -15.06 -15.17
CA VAL A 155 16.76 -14.12 -16.06
C VAL A 155 17.52 -12.79 -16.03
N SER A 156 18.56 -12.71 -16.84
CA SER A 156 19.33 -11.49 -17.04
C SER A 156 18.39 -10.34 -17.50
N SER A 157 18.74 -9.12 -17.11
CA SER A 157 18.07 -7.84 -17.46
C SER A 157 17.76 -7.62 -18.95
N SER A 158 18.23 -8.52 -19.84
CA SER A 158 17.91 -8.63 -21.27
C SER A 158 16.47 -9.06 -21.54
N SER A 159 15.80 -9.72 -20.59
CA SER A 159 14.34 -9.64 -20.52
C SER A 159 14.00 -8.26 -19.96
N SER A 160 14.31 -7.22 -20.75
CA SER A 160 13.74 -5.90 -20.61
C SER A 160 12.29 -6.16 -20.28
N SER A 161 11.90 -5.77 -19.07
CA SER A 161 10.53 -5.82 -18.60
C SER A 161 9.64 -5.60 -19.81
N LYS A 162 9.04 -6.69 -20.34
CA LYS A 162 7.93 -6.56 -21.29
C LYS A 162 6.92 -5.88 -20.40
N SER A 163 6.90 -4.56 -20.48
CA SER A 163 6.81 -3.65 -19.34
C SER A 163 5.42 -3.67 -18.77
N GLN A 164 5.03 -4.79 -18.15
CA GLN A 164 3.68 -5.37 -18.24
C GLN A 164 2.83 -4.58 -19.21
N LYS A 165 3.21 -4.57 -20.52
CA LYS A 165 2.74 -3.52 -21.45
C LYS A 165 1.23 -3.56 -21.34
N VAL A 166 0.66 -2.54 -20.69
CA VAL A 166 -0.73 -2.61 -20.24
C VAL A 166 -1.49 -2.82 -21.51
N ARG A 167 -2.15 -3.98 -21.61
CA ARG A 167 -2.85 -4.36 -22.84
C ARG A 167 -3.73 -3.17 -23.20
N ASP A 168 -3.61 -2.72 -24.44
CA ASP A 168 -4.49 -1.68 -24.93
C ASP A 168 -5.92 -2.15 -24.70
N LYS A 169 -6.69 -1.37 -23.94
CA LYS A 169 -8.08 -1.71 -23.59
C LYS A 169 -9.02 -1.40 -24.76
N GLY A 170 -8.50 -0.93 -25.89
CA GLY A 170 -9.28 -0.52 -27.04
C GLY A 170 -10.10 0.73 -26.74
N ILE A 171 -11.07 1.03 -27.61
CA ILE A 171 -12.04 2.09 -27.39
C ILE A 171 -12.94 1.69 -26.21
N GLY A 172 -12.97 2.53 -25.18
CA GLY A 172 -13.86 2.33 -24.03
C GLY A 172 -15.32 2.47 -24.43
N MET A 173 -16.16 1.57 -23.93
CA MET A 173 -17.61 1.63 -24.11
C MET A 173 -18.24 2.72 -23.22
N GLY A 174 -19.44 3.18 -23.58
CA GLY A 174 -20.16 4.27 -22.91
C GLY A 174 -20.73 3.93 -21.54
N ILE A 175 -22.06 4.05 -21.38
CA ILE A 175 -22.73 3.88 -20.08
C ILE A 175 -22.63 2.43 -19.57
N GLY A 176 -22.46 2.25 -18.26
CA GLY A 176 -22.48 0.93 -17.62
C GLY A 176 -21.15 0.15 -17.64
N LYS A 177 -21.19 -1.09 -17.16
CA LYS A 177 -20.06 -2.02 -17.16
C LYS A 177 -20.41 -3.27 -17.93
N MET A 178 -19.67 -3.60 -18.98
CA MET A 178 -19.78 -4.91 -19.61
C MET A 178 -18.94 -5.95 -18.87
N LYS A 179 -19.56 -7.06 -18.50
CA LYS A 179 -18.91 -8.23 -17.91
C LYS A 179 -19.50 -9.47 -18.57
N ASN A 180 -18.64 -10.34 -19.12
CA ASN A 180 -19.03 -11.62 -19.74
C ASN A 180 -20.12 -11.47 -20.82
N GLY A 181 -20.06 -10.43 -21.66
CA GLY A 181 -21.06 -10.17 -22.69
C GLY A 181 -22.37 -9.52 -22.21
N MET A 182 -22.56 -9.35 -20.90
CA MET A 182 -23.73 -8.68 -20.34
C MET A 182 -23.42 -7.24 -19.96
N LEU A 183 -24.34 -6.33 -20.30
CA LEU A 183 -24.29 -4.93 -19.87
C LEU A 183 -24.92 -4.79 -18.50
N ILE A 184 -24.13 -4.40 -17.50
CA ILE A 184 -24.59 -4.14 -16.15
C ILE A 184 -24.78 -2.62 -15.98
N LEU A 185 -26.03 -2.21 -15.78
CA LEU A 185 -26.42 -0.82 -15.53
C LEU A 185 -26.72 -0.61 -14.04
N SER A 186 -26.23 0.50 -13.46
CA SER A 186 -26.62 0.87 -12.10
C SER A 186 -27.99 1.57 -12.13
N SER A 187 -28.77 1.48 -11.05
CA SER A 187 -30.04 2.21 -10.94
C SER A 187 -29.86 3.73 -11.11
N LYS A 188 -28.66 4.24 -10.81
CA LYS A 188 -28.30 5.66 -11.04
C LYS A 188 -28.16 5.98 -12.52
N ASP A 189 -27.56 5.10 -13.31
CA ASP A 189 -27.42 5.29 -14.76
C ASP A 189 -28.79 5.24 -15.44
N ILE A 190 -29.65 4.31 -15.02
CA ILE A 190 -31.04 4.20 -15.51
C ILE A 190 -31.82 5.47 -15.22
N LYS A 191 -31.80 5.94 -13.96
CA LYS A 191 -32.44 7.20 -13.55
C LYS A 191 -31.86 8.41 -14.29
N HIS A 192 -30.55 8.43 -14.52
CA HIS A 192 -29.90 9.54 -15.23
C HIS A 192 -30.38 9.63 -16.68
N VAL A 193 -30.47 8.50 -17.39
CA VAL A 193 -30.98 8.46 -18.77
C VAL A 193 -32.46 8.83 -18.82
N GLN A 194 -33.29 8.27 -17.92
CA GLN A 194 -34.71 8.59 -17.82
C GLN A 194 -34.96 10.07 -17.50
N ASN A 195 -34.22 10.63 -16.55
CA ASN A 195 -34.37 12.03 -16.15
C ASN A 195 -33.76 13.01 -17.17
N SER A 196 -32.82 12.57 -18.01
CA SER A 196 -32.24 13.43 -19.05
C SER A 196 -33.24 13.82 -20.14
N LYS A 197 -34.35 13.08 -20.30
CA LYS A 197 -35.42 13.44 -21.24
C LYS A 197 -36.20 14.69 -20.83
N ASN A 198 -36.14 15.12 -19.56
CA ASN A 198 -36.92 16.24 -19.02
C ASN A 198 -36.08 17.44 -18.54
N GLY A 199 -34.79 17.51 -18.88
CA GLY A 199 -33.93 18.60 -18.43
C GLY A 199 -32.76 18.82 -19.37
N GLY A 200 -32.76 19.96 -20.03
CA GLY A 200 -31.77 20.37 -21.02
C GLY A 200 -30.32 20.21 -20.57
N LEU A 201 -29.45 20.05 -21.58
CA LEU A 201 -28.00 19.91 -21.50
C LEU A 201 -27.38 20.70 -20.33
N LYS A 202 -26.98 20.00 -19.27
CA LYS A 202 -25.85 20.44 -18.44
C LYS A 202 -24.65 19.55 -18.74
N LYS A 203 -23.80 20.03 -19.66
CA LYS A 203 -22.41 19.58 -19.85
C LYS A 203 -21.74 19.52 -18.47
N ARG A 204 -21.65 18.34 -17.87
CA ARG A 204 -20.76 18.12 -16.73
C ARG A 204 -19.39 17.79 -17.31
N GLY A 205 -18.55 18.82 -17.39
CA GLY A 205 -17.15 18.69 -17.78
C GLY A 205 -16.50 17.55 -16.99
N GLY A 206 -15.91 16.62 -17.73
CA GLY A 206 -15.11 15.53 -17.18
C GLY A 206 -13.98 16.14 -16.36
N GLY A 207 -14.08 16.01 -15.04
CA GLY A 207 -13.01 16.34 -14.12
C GLY A 207 -11.84 15.38 -14.34
N ILE A 208 -10.96 15.74 -15.28
CA ILE A 208 -9.61 15.19 -15.37
C ILE A 208 -8.94 15.53 -14.05
N LYS A 209 -8.83 14.55 -13.15
CA LYS A 209 -7.93 14.63 -12.00
C LYS A 209 -6.49 14.64 -12.53
N LYS A 210 -6.00 15.82 -12.91
CA LYS A 210 -4.57 16.08 -13.07
C LYS A 210 -3.92 15.78 -11.71
N LYS A 211 -3.23 14.64 -11.61
CA LYS A 211 -2.24 14.43 -10.55
C LYS A 211 -1.23 15.56 -10.68
N LYS A 212 -1.22 16.45 -9.69
CA LYS A 212 -0.24 17.54 -9.57
C LYS A 212 1.11 16.90 -9.28
N SER A 213 1.90 16.62 -10.32
CA SER A 213 3.31 16.30 -10.15
C SER A 213 4.02 17.57 -9.70
N MET A 214 4.40 17.63 -8.42
CA MET A 214 5.24 18.68 -7.88
C MET A 214 6.62 18.61 -8.53
N SER A 215 6.85 19.38 -9.59
CA SER A 215 8.19 19.66 -10.08
C SER A 215 8.83 20.67 -9.14
N ARG A 216 9.66 20.21 -8.20
CA ARG A 216 10.61 21.08 -7.49
C ARG A 216 11.65 21.56 -8.50
N LYS A 217 11.45 22.78 -8.99
CA LYS A 217 12.45 23.53 -9.75
C LYS A 217 13.57 23.88 -8.77
N ARG A 218 14.77 23.31 -8.96
CA ARG A 218 15.97 23.68 -8.22
C ARG A 218 16.43 25.04 -8.73
N LYS A 219 16.61 25.99 -7.82
CA LYS A 219 17.55 27.12 -8.03
C LYS A 219 18.97 26.56 -8.06
#